data_AF-A0A520C4I1-F1
#
_entry.id   AF-A0A520C4I1-F1
#
_cell.length_a   1.000
_cell.length_b   1.000
_cell.length_c   1.000
_cell.angle_alpha   90.00
_cell.angle_beta   90.00
_cell.angle_gamma   90.00
#
_symmetry.space_group_name_H-M   'P 1'
#
loop_
_entity.id
_entity.type
_entity.pdbx_description
1 polymer ?
#
loop_
_entity_poly.entity_id
_entity_poly.type
_entity_poly.pdbx_seq_one_letter_code
_entity_poly.pdbx_strand_id
1 'polypeptide(L)'
;MSGDCMQSAFRRRIVFAFVASPFVLPAHAETISKNAAVALAESFIAKNGYTTLPREQVNAALAPESLELGSSREEQLSLRFNSLKPKAIGVKSDGEDGPTGWSVAFDFAGPNIDSSICRVVTMDADGKNLVLQHRDGIRSYFAGFD
;
A
#
# COMPACT_ATOMS: atom_id res chain seq x y z
N MET A 1 64.71 -40.56 -12.71
CA MET A 1 64.23 -41.70 -13.50
C MET A 1 63.35 -42.54 -12.59
N SER A 2 62.15 -42.88 -13.08
CA SER A 2 61.22 -43.92 -12.60
C SER A 2 60.57 -43.66 -11.22
N GLY A 3 59.25 -43.46 -11.14
CA GLY A 3 58.21 -44.51 -11.22
C GLY A 3 57.84 -44.85 -9.77
N ASP A 4 56.61 -44.97 -9.28
CA ASP A 4 55.31 -45.38 -9.81
C ASP A 4 54.27 -44.98 -8.72
N CYS A 5 53.12 -44.42 -9.08
CA CYS A 5 51.86 -45.14 -9.28
C CYS A 5 51.33 -45.86 -8.02
N MET A 6 50.31 -45.28 -7.35
CA MET A 6 49.14 -46.07 -6.95
C MET A 6 47.92 -45.18 -6.65
N GLN A 7 46.91 -45.34 -7.50
CA GLN A 7 45.60 -44.74 -7.41
C GLN A 7 44.79 -45.38 -6.28
N SER A 8 44.06 -44.57 -5.50
CA SER A 8 43.03 -45.06 -4.59
C SER A 8 41.66 -44.55 -5.05
N ALA A 9 40.84 -45.48 -5.55
CA ALA A 9 39.51 -45.22 -6.07
C ALA A 9 38.49 -45.24 -4.92
N PHE A 10 37.98 -44.07 -4.55
CA PHE A 10 36.88 -43.96 -3.58
C PHE A 10 35.54 -43.90 -4.33
N ARG A 11 34.86 -45.05 -4.44
CA ARG A 11 33.50 -45.15 -5.00
C ARG A 11 32.50 -44.53 -4.02
N ARG A 12 32.12 -43.26 -4.22
CA ARG A 12 30.97 -42.66 -3.51
C ARG A 12 29.68 -42.99 -4.24
N ARG A 13 28.87 -43.89 -3.67
CA ARG A 13 27.45 -44.05 -4.01
C ARG A 13 26.71 -42.81 -3.53
N ILE A 14 26.33 -41.92 -4.46
CA ILE A 14 25.43 -40.80 -4.18
C ILE A 14 24.01 -41.37 -4.20
N VAL A 15 23.40 -41.46 -3.02
CA VAL A 15 21.96 -41.72 -2.86
C VAL A 15 21.27 -40.37 -3.07
N PHE A 16 20.58 -40.20 -4.19
CA PHE A 16 19.70 -39.06 -4.42
C PHE A 16 18.43 -39.24 -3.59
N ALA A 17 18.36 -38.55 -2.44
CA ALA A 17 17.10 -38.36 -1.74
C ALA A 17 16.31 -37.26 -2.48
N PHE A 18 15.22 -37.65 -3.14
CA PHE A 18 14.24 -36.71 -3.68
C PHE A 18 13.49 -36.07 -2.50
N VAL A 19 13.90 -34.87 -2.10
CA VAL A 19 13.12 -34.03 -1.19
C VAL A 19 11.97 -33.47 -2.02
N ALA A 20 10.76 -34.00 -1.83
CA ALA A 20 9.55 -33.45 -2.41
C ALA A 20 9.30 -32.07 -1.77
N SER A 21 9.67 -30.99 -2.48
CA SER A 21 9.28 -29.64 -2.11
C SER A 21 7.76 -29.51 -2.21
N PRO A 22 7.04 -29.15 -1.13
CA PRO A 22 5.63 -28.81 -1.24
C PRO A 22 5.51 -27.55 -2.09
N PHE A 23 4.88 -27.67 -3.25
CA PHE A 23 4.43 -26.55 -4.05
C PHE A 23 3.39 -25.77 -3.23
N VAL A 24 3.81 -24.65 -2.64
CA VAL A 24 2.89 -23.67 -2.07
C VAL A 24 2.24 -22.96 -3.25
N LEU A 25 0.99 -23.30 -3.55
CA LEU A 25 0.21 -22.55 -4.54
C LEU A 25 0.01 -21.11 -4.02
N PRO A 26 0.20 -20.08 -4.87
CA PRO A 26 -0.09 -18.72 -4.48
C PRO A 26 -1.59 -18.61 -4.18
N ALA A 27 -1.92 -18.19 -2.96
CA ALA A 27 -3.29 -17.83 -2.61
C ALA A 27 -3.70 -16.63 -3.49
N HIS A 28 -4.67 -16.84 -4.38
CA HIS A 28 -5.31 -15.73 -5.08
C HIS A 28 -5.95 -14.82 -4.04
N ALA A 29 -5.42 -13.60 -3.89
CA ALA A 29 -6.01 -12.60 -3.00
C ALA A 29 -7.38 -12.18 -3.56
N GLU A 30 -8.42 -12.27 -2.73
CA GLU A 30 -9.78 -11.88 -3.10
C GLU A 30 -9.87 -10.35 -3.22
N THR A 31 -10.40 -9.87 -4.35
CA THR A 31 -10.63 -8.44 -4.56
C THR A 31 -11.77 -7.94 -3.67
N ILE A 32 -11.52 -6.87 -2.92
CA ILE A 32 -12.54 -6.27 -2.06
C ILE A 32 -13.55 -5.45 -2.87
N SER A 33 -14.74 -5.21 -2.30
CA SER A 33 -15.73 -4.35 -2.94
C SER A 33 -15.32 -2.87 -2.97
N LYS A 34 -15.88 -2.11 -3.91
CA LYS A 34 -15.76 -0.63 -3.99
C LYS A 34 -16.05 0.05 -2.63
N ASN A 35 -17.13 -0.35 -1.96
CA ASN A 35 -17.52 0.21 -0.66
C ASN A 35 -16.51 -0.13 0.45
N ALA A 36 -15.95 -1.35 0.42
CA ALA A 36 -14.90 -1.75 1.36
C ALA A 36 -13.63 -0.92 1.14
N ALA A 37 -13.24 -0.67 -0.11
CA ALA A 37 -12.07 0.16 -0.44
C ALA A 37 -12.25 1.60 0.08
N VAL A 38 -13.44 2.19 -0.13
CA VAL A 38 -13.77 3.52 0.42
C VAL A 38 -13.68 3.54 1.94
N ALA A 39 -14.31 2.57 2.61
CA ALA A 39 -14.30 2.49 4.07
C ALA A 39 -12.87 2.31 4.64
N LEU A 40 -12.04 1.51 3.98
CA LEU A 40 -10.63 1.34 4.34
C LEU A 40 -9.84 2.63 4.17
N ALA A 41 -10.03 3.35 3.05
CA ALA A 41 -9.35 4.61 2.80
C ALA A 41 -9.77 5.71 3.79
N GLU A 42 -11.06 5.83 4.11
CA GLU A 42 -11.56 6.78 5.12
C GLU A 42 -10.96 6.50 6.50
N SER A 43 -10.95 5.22 6.91
CA SER A 43 -10.34 4.77 8.15
C SER A 43 -8.83 5.03 8.17
N PHE A 44 -8.15 4.79 7.04
CA PHE A 44 -6.73 5.04 6.87
C PHE A 44 -6.38 6.51 7.08
N ILE A 45 -7.03 7.45 6.38
CA ILE A 45 -6.68 8.87 6.52
C ILE A 45 -6.95 9.39 7.93
N ALA A 46 -8.01 8.89 8.60
CA ALA A 46 -8.32 9.27 9.96
C ALA A 46 -7.25 8.75 10.93
N LYS A 47 -6.92 7.45 10.85
CA LYS A 47 -5.90 6.82 11.70
C LYS A 47 -4.47 7.22 11.37
N ASN A 48 -4.23 7.87 10.24
CA ASN A 48 -2.93 8.40 9.85
C ASN A 48 -2.79 9.92 10.13
N GLY A 49 -3.79 10.52 10.76
CA GLY A 49 -3.74 11.88 11.31
C GLY A 49 -4.18 13.00 10.37
N TYR A 50 -4.79 12.70 9.22
CA TYR A 50 -5.17 13.74 8.25
C TYR A 50 -6.47 14.47 8.60
N THR A 51 -7.27 13.90 9.49
CA THR A 51 -8.58 14.44 9.89
C THR A 51 -8.51 15.07 11.28
N THR A 52 -9.66 15.38 11.86
CA THR A 52 -9.79 15.89 13.23
C THR A 52 -9.86 14.79 14.30
N LEU A 53 -9.53 13.54 13.94
CA LEU A 53 -9.51 12.42 14.89
C LEU A 53 -8.53 12.74 16.05
N PRO A 54 -8.93 12.53 17.33
CA PRO A 54 -8.04 12.79 18.47
C PRO A 54 -6.73 11.99 18.37
N ARG A 55 -5.61 12.59 18.81
CA ARG A 55 -4.25 12.05 18.60
C ARG A 55 -4.04 10.68 19.25
N GLU A 56 -4.74 10.41 20.34
CA GLU A 56 -4.75 9.14 21.07
C GLU A 56 -5.45 8.01 20.31
N GLN A 57 -6.25 8.34 19.29
CA GLN A 57 -6.92 7.39 18.40
C GLN A 57 -6.18 7.24 17.05
N VAL A 58 -5.18 8.07 16.79
CA VAL A 58 -4.29 7.99 15.63
C VAL A 58 -3.24 6.91 15.88
N ASN A 59 -2.84 6.17 14.85
CA ASN A 59 -1.87 5.10 14.98
C ASN A 59 -0.54 5.60 15.59
N ALA A 60 0.08 4.75 16.42
CA ALA A 60 1.39 5.05 17.00
C ALA A 60 2.48 5.11 15.91
N ALA A 61 2.46 4.12 15.00
CA ALA A 61 3.27 4.11 13.79
C ALA A 61 2.43 4.62 12.62
N LEU A 62 2.76 5.81 12.13
CA LEU A 62 2.12 6.41 10.96
C LEU A 62 2.55 5.66 9.71
N ALA A 63 1.59 5.42 8.80
CA ALA A 63 1.91 4.94 7.48
C ALA A 63 2.68 6.03 6.72
N PRO A 64 3.81 5.68 6.08
CA PRO A 64 4.59 6.63 5.32
C PRO A 64 3.82 7.08 4.08
N GLU A 65 3.98 8.35 3.72
CA GLU A 65 3.60 8.89 2.43
C GLU A 65 4.61 8.45 1.35
N SER A 66 4.24 8.59 0.07
CA SER A 66 5.20 8.42 -1.03
C SER A 66 6.36 9.43 -0.96
N LEU A 67 6.15 10.57 -0.28
CA LEU A 67 7.19 11.51 0.12
C LEU A 67 6.86 12.02 1.53
N GLU A 68 7.54 11.48 2.53
CA GLU A 68 7.31 11.87 3.92
C GLU A 68 8.00 13.21 4.23
N LEU A 69 7.23 14.15 4.78
CA LEU A 69 7.76 15.40 5.33
C LEU A 69 7.77 15.32 6.85
N GLY A 70 8.83 15.87 7.45
CA GLY A 70 9.02 15.87 8.90
C GLY A 70 9.86 14.70 9.41
N SER A 71 10.69 15.00 10.40
CA SER A 71 11.69 14.11 10.98
C SER A 71 11.17 13.35 12.20
N SER A 72 10.02 13.76 12.75
CA SER A 72 9.42 13.19 13.94
C SER A 72 7.92 12.97 13.76
N ARG A 73 7.35 12.04 14.52
CA ARG A 73 5.90 11.78 14.53
C ARG A 73 5.08 13.04 14.83
N GLU A 74 5.52 13.87 15.77
CA GLU A 74 4.79 15.09 16.14
C GLU A 74 4.79 16.12 15.00
N GLU A 75 5.91 16.24 14.29
CA GLU A 75 6.01 17.08 13.09
C GLU A 75 5.09 16.55 11.98
N GLN A 76 5.10 15.24 11.72
CA GLN A 76 4.20 14.61 10.76
C GLN A 76 2.73 14.85 11.12
N LEU A 77 2.33 14.63 12.38
CA LEU A 77 0.97 14.90 12.81
C LEU A 77 0.59 16.38 12.68
N SER A 78 1.52 17.29 12.96
CA SER A 78 1.26 18.72 12.78
C SER A 78 1.04 19.09 11.32
N LEU A 79 1.76 18.45 10.38
CA LEU A 79 1.61 18.68 8.94
C LEU A 79 0.31 18.07 8.40
N ARG A 80 -0.09 16.92 8.95
CA ARG A 80 -1.27 16.18 8.47
C ARG A 80 -2.58 16.66 9.08
N PHE A 81 -2.57 17.16 10.31
CA PHE A 81 -3.79 17.44 11.07
C PHE A 81 -4.77 18.33 10.31
N ASN A 82 -6.01 17.86 10.17
CA ASN A 82 -7.10 18.57 9.50
C ASN A 82 -6.74 19.09 8.09
N SER A 83 -5.92 18.34 7.35
CA SER A 83 -5.58 18.67 5.96
C SER A 83 -6.58 18.08 4.96
N LEU A 84 -7.23 16.96 5.29
CA LEU A 84 -8.22 16.28 4.44
C LEU A 84 -9.59 16.21 5.09
N LYS A 85 -10.64 16.29 4.27
CA LYS A 85 -12.00 15.97 4.71
C LYS A 85 -12.11 14.45 4.96
N PRO A 86 -12.88 14.02 5.97
CA PRO A 86 -12.92 12.62 6.39
C PRO A 86 -13.69 11.70 5.43
N LYS A 87 -14.36 12.24 4.41
CA LYS A 87 -15.21 11.49 3.49
C LYS A 87 -14.66 11.50 2.08
N ALA A 88 -14.64 10.33 1.47
CA ALA A 88 -14.22 10.19 0.09
C ALA A 88 -15.19 10.93 -0.85
N ILE A 89 -14.66 11.48 -1.94
CA ILE A 89 -15.44 12.13 -3.00
C ILE A 89 -15.62 11.24 -4.23
N GLY A 90 -14.87 10.14 -4.30
CA GLY A 90 -14.98 9.14 -5.34
C GLY A 90 -13.90 8.08 -5.29
N VAL A 91 -14.04 7.09 -6.16
CA VAL A 91 -13.20 5.88 -6.19
C VAL A 91 -13.11 5.34 -7.61
N LYS A 92 -11.90 4.93 -8.01
CA LYS A 92 -11.60 4.30 -9.30
C LYS A 92 -10.82 3.01 -9.08
N SER A 93 -11.02 2.04 -9.96
CA SER A 93 -10.19 0.84 -10.09
C SER A 93 -9.39 0.98 -11.38
N ASP A 94 -8.07 0.92 -11.32
CA ASP A 94 -7.19 1.38 -12.41
C ASP A 94 -6.97 0.31 -13.49
N GLY A 95 -7.95 -0.57 -13.75
CA GLY A 95 -7.83 -1.73 -14.64
C GLY A 95 -8.82 -1.73 -15.78
N GLU A 96 -8.33 -1.57 -17.02
CA GLU A 96 -9.12 -1.81 -18.23
C GLU A 96 -9.44 -3.32 -18.42
N ASP A 97 -8.57 -4.23 -17.95
CA ASP A 97 -8.68 -5.70 -18.20
C ASP A 97 -8.52 -6.60 -16.94
N GLY A 98 -8.42 -6.07 -15.72
CA GLY A 98 -8.19 -6.86 -14.49
C GLY A 98 -7.64 -6.03 -13.32
N PRO A 99 -7.49 -6.57 -12.08
CA PRO A 99 -7.40 -5.73 -10.90
C PRO A 99 -6.03 -5.01 -10.74
N THR A 100 -5.97 -3.76 -11.17
CA THR A 100 -4.98 -2.77 -10.77
C THR A 100 -5.59 -1.87 -9.69
N GLY A 101 -5.59 -2.38 -8.45
CA GLY A 101 -5.81 -1.61 -7.22
C GLY A 101 -7.10 -0.80 -7.10
N TRP A 102 -7.14 0.03 -6.06
CA TRP A 102 -8.15 1.05 -5.84
C TRP A 102 -7.48 2.40 -5.61
N SER A 103 -8.03 3.43 -6.22
CA SER A 103 -7.67 4.84 -6.03
C SER A 103 -8.88 5.58 -5.45
N VAL A 104 -8.77 6.08 -4.21
CA VAL A 104 -9.84 6.75 -3.47
C VAL A 104 -9.46 8.21 -3.22
N ALA A 105 -10.30 9.15 -3.63
CA ALA A 105 -10.01 10.57 -3.58
C ALA A 105 -10.70 11.28 -2.41
N PHE A 106 -10.03 12.30 -1.86
CA PHE A 106 -10.48 13.14 -0.76
C PHE A 106 -10.26 14.62 -1.08
N ASP A 107 -11.26 15.44 -0.74
CA ASP A 107 -11.11 16.89 -0.75
C ASP A 107 -10.17 17.34 0.39
N PHE A 108 -9.43 18.42 0.14
CA PHE A 108 -8.75 19.13 1.21
C PHE A 108 -9.73 19.88 2.13
N ALA A 109 -9.37 20.06 3.40
CA ALA A 109 -10.20 20.77 4.38
C ALA A 109 -9.93 22.29 4.44
N GLY A 110 -8.80 22.77 3.92
CA GLY A 110 -8.39 24.18 3.99
C GLY A 110 -9.15 25.11 3.03
N PRO A 111 -9.50 26.35 3.43
CA PRO A 111 -10.29 27.28 2.61
C PRO A 111 -9.54 27.90 1.43
N ASN A 112 -8.20 27.88 1.46
CA ASN A 112 -7.34 28.49 0.42
C ASN A 112 -6.70 27.44 -0.51
N ILE A 113 -7.24 26.22 -0.53
CA ILE A 113 -6.75 25.16 -1.40
C ILE A 113 -7.61 25.12 -2.66
N ASP A 114 -6.98 24.94 -3.81
CA ASP A 114 -7.67 24.83 -5.07
C ASP A 114 -8.69 23.67 -5.04
N SER A 115 -9.96 24.00 -5.22
CA SER A 115 -11.05 23.02 -5.25
C SER A 115 -11.02 22.10 -6.48
N SER A 116 -10.15 22.38 -7.47
CA SER A 116 -9.97 21.55 -8.66
C SER A 116 -9.08 20.32 -8.41
N ILE A 117 -8.36 20.29 -7.29
CA ILE A 117 -7.46 19.20 -6.91
C ILE A 117 -7.98 18.38 -5.72
N CYS A 118 -7.45 17.17 -5.58
CA CYS A 118 -7.76 16.26 -4.49
C CYS A 118 -6.53 15.46 -4.08
N ARG A 119 -6.60 14.85 -2.89
CA ARG A 119 -5.59 13.90 -2.43
C ARG A 119 -6.08 12.47 -2.64
N VAL A 120 -5.19 11.57 -3.08
CA VAL A 120 -5.56 10.19 -3.44
C VAL A 120 -4.88 9.19 -2.51
N VAL A 121 -5.66 8.26 -1.97
CA VAL A 121 -5.17 7.03 -1.35
C VAL A 121 -5.22 5.93 -2.38
N THR A 122 -4.10 5.25 -2.60
CA THR A 122 -4.04 4.04 -3.43
C THR A 122 -3.90 2.81 -2.55
N MET A 123 -4.47 1.69 -2.98
CA MET A 123 -4.31 0.39 -2.32
C MET A 123 -4.38 -0.75 -3.34
N ASP A 124 -3.91 -1.92 -2.94
CA ASP A 124 -4.06 -3.14 -3.74
C ASP A 124 -5.53 -3.53 -3.87
N ALA A 125 -5.83 -4.40 -4.83
CA ALA A 125 -7.19 -4.84 -5.09
C ALA A 125 -7.83 -5.60 -3.92
N ASP A 126 -7.02 -6.18 -3.03
CA ASP A 126 -7.44 -6.84 -1.79
C ASP A 126 -7.49 -5.87 -0.57
N GLY A 127 -7.27 -4.57 -0.81
CA GLY A 127 -7.31 -3.52 0.21
C GLY A 127 -6.04 -3.39 1.04
N LYS A 128 -4.94 -4.06 0.67
CA LYS A 128 -3.65 -3.93 1.36
C LYS A 128 -2.80 -2.79 0.79
N ASN A 129 -1.65 -2.55 1.44
CA ASN A 129 -0.63 -1.62 0.98
C ASN A 129 -1.17 -0.21 0.68
N LEU A 130 -1.96 0.33 1.61
CA LEU A 130 -2.52 1.67 1.50
C LEU A 130 -1.40 2.72 1.57
N VAL A 131 -1.39 3.63 0.60
CA VAL A 131 -0.43 4.74 0.52
C VAL A 131 -1.18 6.01 0.18
N LEU A 132 -0.88 7.10 0.88
CA LEU A 132 -1.30 8.43 0.46
C LEU A 132 -0.32 8.97 -0.58
N GLN A 133 -0.83 9.34 -1.75
CA GLN A 133 -0.01 9.86 -2.85
C GLN A 133 0.36 11.31 -2.61
N HIS A 134 1.65 11.62 -2.68
CA HIS A 134 2.16 12.98 -2.56
C HIS A 134 1.76 13.88 -3.73
N ARG A 135 1.48 13.31 -4.91
CA ARG A 135 0.97 14.09 -6.05
C ARG A 135 -0.54 14.31 -5.92
N ASP A 136 -0.98 15.51 -6.24
CA ASP A 136 -2.40 15.86 -6.30
C ASP A 136 -3.06 15.21 -7.52
N GLY A 137 -4.30 14.75 -7.33
CA GLY A 137 -5.17 14.28 -8.41
C GLY A 137 -6.08 15.40 -8.92
N ILE A 138 -6.56 15.27 -10.15
CA ILE A 138 -7.59 16.15 -10.70
C ILE A 138 -8.94 15.73 -10.14
N ARG A 139 -9.61 16.61 -9.39
CA ARG A 139 -10.86 16.29 -8.70
C ARG A 139 -11.95 15.80 -9.64
N SER A 140 -12.12 16.42 -10.80
CA SER A 140 -13.16 16.04 -11.78
C SER A 140 -12.96 14.64 -12.38
N TYR A 141 -11.73 14.11 -12.38
CA TYR A 141 -11.45 12.75 -12.81
C TYR A 141 -11.92 11.72 -11.78
N PHE A 142 -11.73 12.04 -10.49
CA PHE A 142 -12.05 11.12 -9.39
C PHE A 142 -13.46 11.27 -8.84
N ALA A 143 -14.07 12.44 -8.93
CA ALA A 143 -15.36 12.72 -8.32
C ALA A 143 -16.45 11.79 -8.87
N GLY A 144 -17.21 11.18 -7.96
CA GLY A 144 -18.25 10.21 -8.29
C GLY A 144 -17.87 8.78 -7.90
N PHE A 145 -18.89 7.95 -7.75
CA PHE A 145 -18.77 6.56 -7.32
C PHE A 145 -19.20 5.58 -8.43
N ASP A 146 -19.32 6.09 -9.65
CA ASP A 146 -19.67 5.33 -10.85
C ASP A 146 -18.43 4.62 -11.41
#